data_AF-A0A2V5WN25-F1
#
_entry.id   AF-A0A2V5WN25-F1
#
_cell.length_a   1.000
_cell.length_b   1.000
_cell.length_c   1.000
_cell.angle_alpha   90.00
_cell.angle_beta   90.00
_cell.angle_gamma   90.00
#
_symmetry.space_group_name_H-M   'P 1'
#
loop_
_entity.id
_entity.type
_entity.pdbx_description
1 polymer ?
#
loop_
_entity_poly.entity_id
_entity_poly.type
_entity_poly.pdbx_seq_one_letter_code
_entity_poly.pdbx_strand_id
1 'polypeptide(L)'
;MVVDVVEPHRANQDDTYAKAKGLAGYAETYGGHFGQLMMVKVEGSGDKASLFGFDVNERETRKKALALRSNEDVQGLFQAFKF
;
A
#
# COMPACT_ATOMS: atom_id res chain seq x y z
N MET A 1 5.95 16.85 -6.60
CA MET A 1 5.90 15.42 -6.20
C MET A 1 4.75 14.80 -6.97
N VAL A 2 5.04 13.88 -7.88
CA VAL A 2 4.01 13.17 -8.67
C VAL A 2 3.75 11.86 -7.95
N VAL A 3 2.52 11.68 -7.46
CA VAL A 3 2.11 10.51 -6.67
C VAL A 3 0.94 9.87 -7.41
N ASP A 4 1.10 8.62 -7.83
CA ASP A 4 0.02 7.83 -8.41
C ASP A 4 -0.63 7.02 -7.30
N VAL A 5 -1.79 7.52 -6.83
CA VAL A 5 -2.58 6.85 -5.79
C VAL A 5 -3.44 5.77 -6.44
N VAL A 6 -3.17 4.50 -6.13
CA VAL A 6 -3.96 3.37 -6.61
C VAL A 6 -4.94 2.92 -5.51
N GLU A 7 -6.20 3.23 -5.77
CA GLU A 7 -7.47 2.88 -5.11
C GLU A 7 -7.64 3.10 -3.58
N PRO A 8 -8.70 3.82 -3.16
CA PRO A 8 -9.11 3.89 -1.76
C PRO A 8 -9.62 2.52 -1.29
N HIS A 9 -9.03 2.02 -0.21
CA HIS A 9 -9.37 0.72 0.35
C HIS A 9 -10.82 0.69 0.85
N ARG A 10 -11.61 -0.33 0.45
CA ARG A 10 -12.89 -0.60 1.10
C ARG A 10 -12.64 -1.10 2.53
N ALA A 11 -13.49 -0.69 3.47
CA ALA A 11 -13.32 -0.98 4.90
C ALA A 11 -13.38 -2.49 5.25
N ASN A 12 -13.94 -3.32 4.37
CA ASN A 12 -14.06 -4.77 4.61
C ASN A 12 -12.76 -5.55 4.34
N GLN A 13 -11.70 -4.93 3.79
CA GLN A 13 -10.35 -5.52 3.65
C GLN A 13 -10.24 -6.86 2.89
N ASP A 14 -11.34 -7.38 2.33
CA ASP A 14 -11.40 -8.69 1.69
C ASP A 14 -10.44 -8.83 0.49
N ASP A 15 -10.11 -7.71 -0.16
CA ASP A 15 -9.25 -7.65 -1.34
C ASP A 15 -7.87 -7.01 -1.08
N THR A 16 -7.53 -6.66 0.18
CA THR A 16 -6.27 -5.98 0.52
C THR A 16 -5.05 -6.78 0.09
N TYR A 17 -5.04 -8.07 0.43
CA TYR A 17 -3.94 -8.96 0.10
C TYR A 17 -3.68 -9.06 -1.41
N ALA A 18 -4.73 -9.29 -2.20
CA ALA A 18 -4.59 -9.42 -3.65
C ALA A 18 -4.09 -8.12 -4.29
N LYS A 19 -4.58 -6.96 -3.82
CA LYS A 19 -4.15 -5.64 -4.29
C LYS A 19 -2.70 -5.34 -3.93
N ALA A 20 -2.29 -5.57 -2.68
CA ALA A 20 -0.92 -5.34 -2.24
C ALA A 20 0.09 -6.16 -3.07
N LYS A 21 -0.24 -7.43 -3.32
CA LYS A 21 0.60 -8.33 -4.11
C LYS A 21 0.64 -7.95 -5.59
N GLY A 22 -0.50 -7.60 -6.17
CA GLY A 22 -0.60 -7.12 -7.55
C GLY A 22 0.16 -5.81 -7.77
N LEU A 23 0.03 -4.84 -6.87
CA LEU A 23 0.74 -3.58 -6.91
C LEU A 23 2.26 -3.78 -6.78
N ALA A 24 2.69 -4.69 -5.88
CA ALA A 24 4.10 -5.04 -5.74
C ALA A 24 4.67 -5.72 -6.99
N GLY A 25 3.92 -6.61 -7.64
CA GLY A 25 4.32 -7.23 -8.92
C GLY A 25 4.38 -6.23 -10.07
N TYR A 26 3.45 -5.28 -10.09
CA TYR A 26 3.50 -4.16 -11.03
C TYR A 26 4.76 -3.31 -10.82
N ALA A 27 5.07 -2.95 -9.57
CA ALA A 27 6.26 -2.17 -9.22
C ALA A 27 7.57 -2.92 -9.53
N GLU A 28 7.59 -4.26 -9.43
CA GLU A 28 8.75 -5.07 -9.82
C GLU A 28 9.04 -4.98 -11.32
N THR A 29 7.98 -4.91 -12.14
CA THR A 29 8.10 -4.87 -13.60
C THR A 29 8.28 -3.44 -14.14
N TYR A 30 7.58 -2.47 -13.56
CA TYR A 30 7.43 -1.12 -14.11
C TYR A 30 7.79 0.01 -13.15
N GLY A 31 8.21 -0.27 -11.91
CA GLY A 31 8.42 0.76 -10.88
C GLY A 31 9.42 1.86 -11.25
N GLY A 32 10.38 1.59 -12.16
CA GLY A 32 11.29 2.60 -12.70
C GLY A 32 10.65 3.62 -13.64
N HIS A 33 9.40 3.40 -14.07
CA HIS A 33 8.63 4.29 -14.95
C HIS A 33 7.68 5.21 -14.18
N PHE A 34 7.49 5.01 -12.88
CA PHE A 34 6.55 5.74 -12.04
C PHE A 34 7.25 6.35 -10.82
N GLY A 35 6.70 7.44 -10.29
CA GLY A 35 7.29 8.15 -9.14
C GLY A 35 7.20 7.36 -7.84
N GLN A 36 6.00 7.33 -7.25
CA GLN A 36 5.69 6.56 -6.04
C GLN A 36 4.47 5.67 -6.30
N LEU A 37 4.56 4.41 -5.89
CA LEU A 37 3.47 3.44 -5.98
C LEU A 37 3.09 3.06 -4.56
N MET A 38 2.08 3.74 -4.02
CA MET A 38 1.70 3.59 -2.61
C MET A 38 0.37 2.88 -2.46
N MET A 39 0.29 2.05 -1.43
CA MET A 39 -0.97 1.55 -0.91
C MET A 39 -1.35 2.38 0.31
N VAL A 40 -2.56 2.95 0.33
CA VAL A 40 -3.03 3.87 1.38
C VAL A 40 -4.39 3.43 1.91
N LYS A 41 -4.57 3.52 3.22
CA LYS A 41 -5.86 3.37 3.90
C LYS A 41 -6.12 4.56 4.81
N VAL A 42 -7.39 4.88 4.98
CA VAL A 42 -7.87 5.84 5.98
C VAL A 42 -8.39 5.04 7.17
N GLU A 43 -7.98 5.40 8.38
CA GLU A 43 -8.59 4.91 9.60
C GLU A 43 -9.20 6.06 10.41
N GLY A 44 -10.35 5.81 11.04
CA GLY A 44 -11.11 6.83 11.76
C GLY A 44 -12.13 7.56 10.88
N SER A 45 -12.68 8.66 11.40
CA SER A 45 -13.76 9.40 10.76
C SER A 45 -13.70 10.89 11.10
N GLY A 46 -14.09 11.75 10.15
CA GLY A 46 -14.06 13.20 10.31
C GLY A 46 -12.64 13.73 10.52
N ASP A 47 -12.50 14.77 11.33
CA ASP A 47 -11.21 15.45 11.59
C ASP A 47 -10.18 14.60 12.33
N LYS A 48 -10.56 13.39 12.77
CA LYS A 48 -9.67 12.42 13.43
C LYS A 48 -9.17 11.34 12.46
N ALA A 49 -9.51 11.42 11.19
CA ALA A 49 -9.06 10.46 10.19
C ALA A 49 -7.53 10.51 10.04
N SER A 50 -6.90 9.35 10.12
CA SER A 50 -5.45 9.18 9.94
C SER A 50 -5.17 8.39 8.66
N LEU A 51 -4.14 8.80 7.94
CA LEU A 51 -3.66 8.09 6.76
C LEU A 51 -2.55 7.11 7.15
N PHE A 52 -2.71 5.88 6.70
CA PHE A 52 -1.70 4.84 6.80
C PHE A 52 -1.34 4.34 5.41
N GLY A 53 -0.08 4.04 5.16
CA GLY A 53 0.32 3.49 3.89
C GLY A 53 1.71 2.88 3.89
N PHE A 54 2.09 2.39 2.72
CA PHE A 54 3.44 1.93 2.42
C PHE A 54 3.74 2.10 0.92
N ASP A 55 5.00 2.33 0.60
CA ASP A 55 5.48 2.53 -0.77
C ASP A 55 6.13 1.26 -1.31
N VAL A 56 5.56 0.69 -2.39
CA VAL A 56 6.13 -0.51 -3.04
C VAL A 56 7.25 -0.18 -4.02
N ASN A 57 7.59 1.09 -4.25
CA ASN A 57 8.84 1.44 -4.90
C ASN A 57 10.06 1.17 -4.00
N GLU A 58 9.90 1.21 -2.67
CA GLU A 58 10.94 0.75 -1.76
C GLU A 58 11.18 -0.75 -1.89
N ARG A 59 12.42 -1.14 -2.17
CA ARG A 59 12.79 -2.54 -2.44
C ARG A 59 12.40 -3.49 -1.31
N GLU A 60 12.59 -3.09 -0.06
CA GLU A 60 12.31 -3.94 1.11
C GLU A 60 10.80 -4.08 1.33
N THR A 61 10.04 -2.99 1.20
CA THR A 61 8.57 -3.02 1.24
C THR A 61 8.00 -3.88 0.12
N ARG A 62 8.54 -3.77 -1.10
CA ARG A 62 8.14 -4.60 -2.24
C ARG A 62 8.37 -6.08 -2.01
N LYS A 63 9.55 -6.47 -1.52
CA LYS A 63 9.83 -7.88 -1.18
C LYS A 63 8.85 -8.42 -0.16
N LYS A 64 8.54 -7.65 0.88
CA LYS A 64 7.57 -8.05 1.90
C LYS A 64 6.17 -8.19 1.30
N ALA A 65 5.75 -7.23 0.46
CA ALA A 65 4.47 -7.26 -0.24
C ALA A 65 4.33 -8.46 -1.21
N LEU A 66 5.40 -8.84 -1.91
CA LEU A 66 5.43 -10.05 -2.75
C LEU A 66 5.35 -11.34 -1.92
N ALA A 67 5.91 -11.33 -0.72
CA ALA A 67 5.97 -12.48 0.19
C ALA A 67 4.72 -12.68 1.05
N LEU A 68 3.74 -11.76 1.01
CA LEU A 68 2.49 -11.86 1.77
C LEU A 68 1.77 -13.18 1.47
N ARG A 69 1.09 -13.71 2.50
CA ARG A 69 0.30 -14.94 2.43
C ARG A 69 -1.13 -14.77 2.96
N SER A 70 -1.40 -13.74 3.76
CA SER A 70 -2.73 -13.42 4.27
C SER A 70 -2.98 -11.91 4.34
N ASN A 71 -4.23 -11.52 4.66
CA ASN A 71 -4.60 -10.14 4.96
C ASN A 71 -3.93 -9.61 6.23
N GLU A 72 -3.65 -10.46 7.22
CA GLU A 72 -2.96 -10.06 8.45
C GLU A 72 -1.52 -9.63 8.18
N ASP A 73 -0.84 -10.32 7.26
CA ASP A 73 0.51 -9.93 6.84
C ASP A 73 0.53 -8.53 6.24
N VAL A 74 -0.53 -8.13 5.53
CA VAL A 74 -0.62 -6.81 4.88
C VAL A 74 -0.74 -5.71 5.94
N GLN A 75 -1.46 -5.97 7.03
CA GLN A 75 -1.60 -5.00 8.13
C GLN A 75 -0.24 -4.62 8.72
N GLY A 76 0.72 -5.56 8.75
CA GLY A 76 2.09 -5.32 9.21
C GLY A 76 2.91 -4.39 8.31
N LEU A 77 2.45 -4.07 7.10
CA LEU A 77 3.12 -3.12 6.19
C LEU A 77 2.66 -1.68 6.40
N PHE A 78 1.43 -1.47 6.85
CA PHE A 78 0.87 -0.14 7.00
C PHE A 78 1.55 0.66 8.11
N GLN A 79 2.03 1.85 7.77
CA GLN A 79 2.60 2.80 8.70
C GLN A 79 1.87 4.13 8.61
N ALA A 80 1.76 4.85 9.73
CA ALA A 80 1.18 6.18 9.73
C ALA A 80 2.06 7.11 8.87
N PHE A 81 1.44 7.86 7.95
CA PHE A 81 2.16 8.91 7.26
C PHE A 81 2.62 9.95 8.28
N LYS A 82 3.93 10.19 8.33
CA LYS A 82 4.50 11.33 9.04
C LYS A 82 4.60 12.46 8.03
N PHE A 83 3.73 13.46 8.17
CA PHE A 83 3.83 14.73 7.45
C PHE A 83 4.93 15.60 8.06
#